data_AF-A0A2L2YP26-F1
#
_entry.id   AF-A0A2L2YP26-F1
#
_cell.length_a   1.000
_cell.length_b   1.000
_cell.length_c   1.000
_cell.angle_alpha   90.00
_cell.angle_beta   90.00
_cell.angle_gamma   90.00
#
_symmetry.space_group_name_H-M   'P 1'
#
loop_
_entity.id
_entity.type
_entity.pdbx_description
1 polymer ?
#
loop_
_entity_poly.entity_id
_entity_poly.type
_entity_poly.pdbx_seq_one_letter_code
_entity_poly.pdbx_strand_id
1 'polypeptide(L)'
;LNAKKHIEPAPKPKPTPSIRDPFPNNEPFIFQQNPATRHTATACKACLQYKGIDISPWPGNSPDPNPIENLWRRSKILVRKKRP
;
A
#
# COMPACT_ATOMS: atom_id res chain seq x y z
N LEU A 1 14.41 -42.17 -8.34
CA LEU A 1 14.82 -40.82 -8.78
C LEU A 1 13.67 -39.86 -8.48
N ASN A 2 13.79 -39.12 -7.37
CA ASN A 2 12.70 -38.39 -6.75
C ASN A 2 12.55 -37.02 -7.43
N ALA A 3 11.50 -36.84 -8.25
CA ALA A 3 11.23 -35.62 -8.99
C ALA A 3 10.56 -34.55 -8.11
N LYS A 4 11.15 -34.24 -6.95
CA LYS A 4 10.86 -32.98 -6.26
C LYS A 4 11.75 -31.92 -6.89
N LYS A 5 11.43 -31.51 -8.12
CA LYS A 5 11.94 -30.24 -8.66
C LYS A 5 11.48 -29.18 -7.67
N HIS A 6 12.43 -28.61 -6.93
CA HIS A 6 12.23 -27.42 -6.11
C HIS A 6 11.63 -26.36 -7.03
N ILE A 7 10.31 -26.14 -6.92
CA ILE A 7 9.71 -24.93 -7.47
C ILE A 7 10.10 -23.87 -6.45
N GLU A 8 11.28 -23.29 -6.63
CA GLU A 8 11.65 -22.04 -5.97
C GLU A 8 10.52 -21.04 -6.25
N PRO A 9 9.89 -20.45 -5.21
CA PRO A 9 8.88 -19.42 -5.45
C PRO A 9 9.52 -18.30 -6.25
N ALA A 10 8.78 -17.78 -7.24
CA ALA A 10 9.27 -16.71 -8.11
C ALA A 10 9.87 -15.57 -7.26
N PRO A 11 11.03 -15.01 -7.66
CA PRO A 11 11.68 -13.97 -6.89
C PRO A 11 10.73 -12.79 -6.73
N LYS A 12 10.57 -12.32 -5.48
CA LYS A 12 9.71 -11.17 -5.18
C LYS A 12 10.20 -9.96 -6.00
N PRO A 13 9.28 -9.16 -6.55
CA PRO A 13 9.66 -7.98 -7.32
C PRO A 13 10.39 -6.96 -6.45
N LYS A 14 11.31 -6.19 -7.06
CA LYS A 14 12.03 -5.11 -6.37
C LYS A 14 11.06 -4.04 -5.86
N PRO A 15 11.31 -3.44 -4.68
CA PRO A 15 10.46 -2.39 -4.13
C PRO A 15 10.48 -1.13 -5.01
N THR A 16 9.36 -0.42 -5.05
CA THR A 16 9.24 0.88 -5.75
C THR A 16 9.94 2.00 -4.97
N PRO A 17 10.28 3.14 -5.59
CA PRO A 17 10.86 4.28 -4.88
C PRO A 17 10.03 4.75 -3.68
N SER A 18 8.69 4.70 -3.79
CA SER A 18 7.77 5.05 -2.71
C SER A 18 7.84 4.15 -1.47
N ILE A 19 8.48 2.99 -1.57
CA ILE A 19 8.79 2.10 -0.44
C ILE A 19 10.27 2.22 -0.08
N ARG A 20 11.15 2.10 -1.08
CA ARG A 20 12.60 2.06 -0.90
C ARG A 20 13.17 3.31 -0.22
N ASP A 21 12.70 4.49 -0.62
CA ASP A 21 13.26 5.75 -0.15
C ASP A 21 12.82 6.12 1.28
N PRO A 22 11.53 5.95 1.67
CA PRO A 22 11.11 6.16 3.06
C PRO A 22 11.42 5.00 4.01
N PHE A 23 11.59 3.78 3.50
CA PHE A 23 11.89 2.57 4.28
C PHE A 23 13.15 1.88 3.71
N PRO A 24 14.35 2.44 3.95
CA PRO A 24 15.60 1.85 3.46
C PRO A 24 15.88 0.49 4.11
N ASN A 25 16.77 -0.30 3.52
CA ASN A 25 17.25 -1.58 4.08
C ASN A 25 16.14 -2.61 4.42
N ASN A 26 15.03 -2.60 3.69
CA ASN A 26 13.85 -3.43 3.96
C ASN A 26 13.26 -3.22 5.37
N GLU A 27 13.28 -1.96 5.87
CA GLU A 27 12.57 -1.63 7.09
C GLU A 27 11.08 -2.01 7.00
N PRO A 28 10.49 -2.51 8.12
CA PRO A 28 9.11 -2.95 8.13
C PRO A 28 8.16 -1.76 7.93
N PHE A 29 7.12 -1.98 7.14
CA PHE A 29 6.06 -1.00 6.91
C PHE A 29 4.72 -1.71 6.79
N ILE A 30 3.65 -0.94 6.96
CA ILE A 30 2.28 -1.42 6.74
C ILE A 30 1.64 -0.54 5.67
N PHE A 31 1.08 -1.17 4.65
CA PHE A 31 0.33 -0.46 3.61
C PHE A 31 -1.10 -0.19 4.07
N GLN A 32 -1.48 1.09 4.11
CA GLN A 32 -2.83 1.50 4.47
C GLN A 32 -3.60 1.89 3.19
N GLN A 33 -4.77 1.31 2.97
CA GLN A 33 -5.69 1.66 1.88
C GLN A 33 -7.13 1.74 2.37
N ASN A 34 -7.94 2.60 1.76
CA ASN A 34 -9.37 2.72 2.10
C ASN A 34 -10.17 1.48 1.61
N PRO A 35 -11.38 1.23 2.13
CA PRO A 35 -12.15 0.05 1.81
C PRO A 35 -12.92 0.15 0.48
N ALA A 36 -12.63 1.11 -0.40
CA ALA A 36 -13.37 1.24 -1.66
C ALA A 36 -13.26 -0.05 -2.48
N THR A 37 -14.37 -0.46 -3.11
CA THR A 37 -14.55 -1.78 -3.74
C THR A 37 -13.44 -2.15 -4.74
N ARG A 38 -12.84 -1.15 -5.40
CA ARG A 38 -11.72 -1.35 -6.31
C ARG A 38 -10.42 -1.77 -5.61
N HIS A 39 -10.16 -1.28 -4.41
CA HIS A 39 -8.96 -1.58 -3.62
C HIS A 39 -9.09 -2.89 -2.81
N THR A 40 -10.33 -3.29 -2.50
CA THR A 40 -10.63 -4.52 -1.78
C THR A 40 -10.89 -5.73 -2.68
N ALA A 41 -10.92 -5.53 -4.00
CA ALA A 41 -11.04 -6.60 -4.99
C ALA A 41 -9.95 -7.67 -4.78
N THR A 42 -10.32 -8.94 -4.94
CA THR A 42 -9.44 -10.10 -4.71
C THR A 42 -8.13 -9.99 -5.51
N ALA A 43 -8.21 -9.54 -6.77
CA ALA A 43 -7.05 -9.36 -7.63
C ALA A 43 -6.06 -8.33 -7.07
N CYS A 44 -6.55 -7.23 -6.47
CA CYS A 44 -5.69 -6.20 -5.86
C CYS A 44 -4.99 -6.75 -4.61
N LYS A 45 -5.73 -7.44 -3.73
CA LYS A 45 -5.16 -8.08 -2.53
C LYS A 45 -4.11 -9.14 -2.88
N ALA A 46 -4.39 -9.99 -3.87
CA ALA A 46 -3.46 -11.01 -4.35
C ALA A 46 -2.18 -10.39 -4.94
N CYS A 47 -2.30 -9.29 -5.69
CA CYS A 47 -1.15 -8.56 -6.22
C CYS A 47 -0.26 -7.99 -5.10
N LEU A 48 -0.85 -7.38 -4.07
CA LEU A 48 -0.11 -6.84 -2.92
C LEU A 48 0.58 -7.96 -2.13
N GLN A 49 -0.10 -9.08 -1.90
CA GLN A 49 0.46 -10.24 -1.23
C GLN A 49 1.61 -10.87 -2.02
N TYR A 50 1.49 -10.99 -3.35
CA TYR A 50 2.58 -11.47 -4.22
C TYR A 50 3.83 -10.58 -4.12
N LYS A 51 3.64 -9.27 -3.93
CA LYS A 51 4.72 -8.30 -3.69
C LYS A 51 5.26 -8.35 -2.25
N GLY A 52 4.66 -9.14 -1.36
CA GLY A 52 5.02 -9.19 0.06
C GLY A 52 4.66 -7.93 0.83
N ILE A 53 3.60 -7.24 0.42
CA ILE A 53 3.13 -6.00 1.07
C ILE A 53 2.02 -6.34 2.04
N ASP A 54 2.24 -6.06 3.32
CA ASP A 54 1.25 -6.23 4.37
C ASP A 54 0.26 -5.07 4.36
N ILE A 55 -1.04 -5.39 4.42
CA ILE A 55 -2.13 -4.41 4.38
C ILE A 55 -2.69 -4.26 5.79
N SER A 56 -2.82 -3.01 6.27
CA SER A 56 -3.47 -2.72 7.54
C SER A 56 -4.94 -3.18 7.51
N PRO A 57 -5.45 -3.84 8.57
CA PRO A 57 -6.88 -4.00 8.73
C PRO A 57 -7.54 -2.62 8.79
N TRP A 58 -8.63 -2.43 8.04
CA TRP A 58 -9.38 -1.17 8.03
C TRP A 58 -10.68 -1.35 8.81
N PRO A 59 -10.96 -0.54 9.85
CA PRO A 59 -12.26 -0.57 10.52
C PRO A 59 -13.32 -0.03 9.56
N GLY A 60 -14.29 -0.87 9.19
CA GLY A 60 -15.35 -0.51 8.25
C GLY A 60 -16.10 0.77 8.65
N ASN A 61 -16.49 1.57 7.65
CA ASN A 61 -17.29 2.81 7.79
C ASN A 61 -16.69 3.96 8.60
N SER A 62 -15.40 3.97 8.93
CA SER A 62 -14.75 5.18 9.46
C SER A 62 -14.00 5.93 8.36
N PRO A 63 -14.45 7.15 7.96
CA PRO A 63 -13.66 8.05 7.12
C PRO A 63 -12.49 8.69 7.90
N ASP A 64 -12.57 8.70 9.23
CA ASP A 64 -11.68 9.47 10.11
C ASP A 64 -10.22 8.96 10.26
N PRO A 65 -9.89 7.66 10.15
CA PRO A 65 -8.54 7.20 10.46
C PRO A 65 -7.56 7.31 9.29
N ASN A 66 -7.93 7.96 8.16
CA ASN A 66 -7.00 8.12 7.04
C ASN A 66 -6.17 9.41 7.16
N PRO A 67 -4.85 9.34 7.42
CA PRO A 67 -4.02 10.55 7.47
C PRO A 67 -4.02 11.35 6.16
N ILE A 68 -4.36 10.73 5.02
CA ILE A 68 -4.41 11.42 3.72
C ILE A 68 -5.50 12.50 3.67
N GLU A 69 -6.60 12.34 4.42
CA GLU A 69 -7.69 13.33 4.46
C GLU A 69 -7.21 14.65 5.07
N ASN A 70 -6.34 14.57 6.09
CA ASN A 70 -5.69 15.73 6.69
C ASN A 70 -4.76 16.43 5.69
N LEU A 71 -4.00 15.64 4.92
CA LEU A 71 -3.14 16.18 3.87
C LEU A 71 -3.96 16.89 2.79
N TRP A 72 -5.02 16.27 2.28
CA TRP A 72 -5.91 16.90 1.30
C TRP A 72 -6.58 18.15 1.82
N ARG A 73 -7.00 18.17 3.09
CA ARG A 73 -7.53 19.38 3.73
C ARG A 73 -6.50 20.52 3.72
N ARG A 74 -5.25 20.25 4.13
CA ARG A 74 -4.17 21.25 4.11
C ARG A 74 -3.86 21.71 2.68
N SER A 75 -3.78 20.78 1.72
CA SER A 75 -3.54 21.11 0.31
C SER A 75 -4.63 22.03 -0.26
N LYS A 76 -5.92 21.74 0.02
CA LYS A 76 -7.05 22.60 -0.39
C LYS A 76 -6.93 24.02 0.18
N ILE A 77 -6.54 24.17 1.45
CA ILE A 77 -6.31 25.48 2.07
C ILE A 77 -5.19 26.24 1.37
N LEU A 78 -4.04 25.59 1.16
CA LEU A 78 -2.87 26.22 0.53
C LEU A 78 -3.15 26.61 -0.93
N VAL A 79 -3.82 25.76 -1.70
CA VAL A 79 -4.23 26.07 -3.08
C VAL A 79 -5.18 27.25 -3.11
N ARG A 80 -6.16 27.30 -2.20
CA ARG A 80 -7.11 28.43 -2.12
C ARG A 80 -6.44 29.74 -1.70
N LYS A 81 -5.41 29.69 -0.84
CA LYS A 81 -4.59 30.87 -0.48
C LYS A 81 -3.69 31.37 -1.62
N LYS A 82 -3.31 30.51 -2.56
CA LYS A 82 -2.50 30.87 -3.74
C LYS A 82 -3.32 31.33 -4.94
N ARG A 83 -4.64 31.17 -4.92
CA ARG A 83 -5.52 31.79 -5.91
C ARG A 83 -5.66 33.28 -5.57
N PRO A 84 -5.29 34.20 -6.49
CA PRO A 84 -5.59 35.62 -6.31
C PRO A 84 -7.10 35.86 -6.19
#